data_AF-A0A3L6MNF5-F1
#
_entry.id   AF-A0A3L6MNF5-F1
#
_cell.length_a   1.000
_cell.length_b   1.000
_cell.length_c   1.000
_cell.angle_alpha   90.00
_cell.angle_beta   90.00
_cell.angle_gamma   90.00
#
_symmetry.space_group_name_H-M   'P 1'
#
loop_
_entity.id
_entity.type
_entity.pdbx_description
1 polymer ?
#
loop_
_entity_poly.entity_id
_entity_poly.type
_entity_poly.pdbx_seq_one_letter_code
_entity_poly.pdbx_strand_id
1 'polypeptide(L)'
;MSASKESTGTLGNLASIPKLESTAEWINWDREMKDHLTVSGYGDLFKRNKEKPTGAGAETIEKIDNWLSKQERACGAVLNRLGYNAREQAKNKETVTEMFSELEKRFKPKGSAVFQELDRRYNSLTLDQCSGVMNFAERLREAQSELLQLDETCKIGRPQFINKFLTGLGPEYEVFLTAFYQNHNPFLQAAVRVPLAPQLLLLPF
;
A
#
# COMPACT_ATOMS: atom_id res chain seq x y z
N MET A 1 -27.03 14.73 14.20
CA MET A 1 -25.74 15.34 13.82
C MET A 1 -24.66 14.41 14.30
N SER A 2 -24.14 13.56 13.43
CA SER A 2 -23.10 12.60 13.76
C SER A 2 -21.83 13.07 13.07
N ALA A 3 -20.86 13.53 13.86
CA ALA A 3 -19.56 13.95 13.37
C ALA A 3 -18.84 12.73 12.79
N SER A 4 -18.69 12.72 11.47
CA SER A 4 -17.75 11.84 10.78
C SER A 4 -16.35 12.16 11.29
N LYS A 5 -15.72 11.19 11.97
CA LYS A 5 -14.28 11.24 12.22
C LYS A 5 -13.58 11.05 10.89
N GLU A 6 -13.25 12.14 10.23
CA GLU A 6 -12.20 12.15 9.20
C GLU A 6 -10.91 11.65 9.87
N SER A 7 -10.46 10.46 9.47
CA SER A 7 -9.13 9.98 9.81
C SER A 7 -8.12 10.73 8.94
N THR A 8 -7.78 11.96 9.32
CA THR A 8 -6.55 12.60 8.88
C THR A 8 -5.40 11.81 9.50
N GLY A 9 -4.90 10.82 8.75
CA GLY A 9 -3.79 9.98 9.14
C GLY A 9 -2.61 10.84 9.56
N THR A 10 -2.26 10.77 10.84
CA THR A 10 -1.05 11.39 11.38
C THR A 10 0.15 10.63 10.84
N LEU A 11 0.61 11.00 9.64
CA LEU A 11 1.84 10.49 9.06
C LEU A 11 2.99 10.74 10.03
N GLY A 12 3.50 9.66 10.65
CA GLY A 12 4.76 9.68 11.40
C GLY A 12 4.69 9.30 12.87
N ASN A 13 3.51 9.08 13.47
CA ASN A 13 3.48 8.63 14.86
C ASN A 13 3.53 7.10 14.96
N LEU A 14 4.62 6.54 15.51
CA LEU A 14 4.72 5.10 15.77
C LEU A 14 3.56 4.59 16.64
N ALA A 15 3.04 5.43 17.55
CA ALA A 15 1.98 5.06 18.48
C ALA A 15 0.63 4.77 17.82
N SER A 16 0.34 5.36 16.65
CA SER A 16 -0.94 5.16 15.96
C SER A 16 -0.99 3.85 15.16
N ILE A 17 0.16 3.25 14.86
CA ILE A 17 0.20 1.97 14.15
C ILE A 17 -0.27 0.88 15.13
N PRO A 18 -1.33 0.12 14.79
CA PRO A 18 -1.80 -1.01 15.60
C PRO A 18 -0.72 -2.07 15.80
N LYS A 19 -0.85 -2.90 16.83
CA LYS A 19 0.06 -4.05 16.98
C LYS A 19 -0.30 -5.14 15.99
N LEU A 20 0.69 -5.75 15.37
CA LEU A 20 0.48 -6.93 14.53
C LEU A 20 0.20 -8.15 15.41
N GLU A 21 -1.08 -8.52 15.54
CA GLU A 21 -1.51 -9.69 16.31
C GLU A 21 -2.03 -10.81 15.42
N SER A 22 -2.56 -10.47 14.24
CA SER A 22 -3.19 -11.42 13.32
C SER A 22 -2.78 -11.20 11.86
N THR A 23 -3.11 -12.17 11.01
CA THR A 23 -2.93 -12.08 9.54
C THR A 23 -3.84 -11.03 8.90
N ALA A 24 -5.01 -10.75 9.49
CA ALA A 24 -5.99 -9.82 8.93
C ALA A 24 -5.48 -8.38 8.88
N GLU A 25 -4.59 -8.01 9.80
CA GLU A 25 -4.04 -6.66 9.93
C GLU A 25 -2.79 -6.45 9.07
N TRP A 26 -2.22 -7.53 8.52
CA TRP A 26 -0.93 -7.52 7.86
C TRP A 26 -0.81 -6.46 6.77
N ILE A 27 -1.80 -6.36 5.87
CA ILE A 27 -1.77 -5.47 4.71
C ILE A 27 -1.62 -4.00 5.16
N ASN A 28 -2.47 -3.56 6.08
CA ASN A 28 -2.43 -2.20 6.60
C ASN A 28 -1.19 -1.97 7.48
N TRP A 29 -0.85 -2.93 8.33
CA TRP A 29 0.31 -2.83 9.22
C TRP A 29 1.63 -2.74 8.44
N ASP A 30 1.82 -3.58 7.41
CA ASP A 30 3.02 -3.59 6.58
C ASP A 30 3.23 -2.24 5.88
N ARG A 31 2.14 -1.69 5.31
CA ARG A 31 2.15 -0.36 4.68
C ARG A 31 2.51 0.73 5.68
N GLU A 32 1.77 0.86 6.78
CA GLU A 32 1.97 1.92 7.76
C GLU A 32 3.35 1.85 8.42
N MET A 33 3.85 0.64 8.69
CA MET A 33 5.18 0.44 9.28
C MET A 33 6.28 0.83 8.30
N LYS A 34 6.17 0.45 7.01
CA LYS A 34 7.13 0.85 5.96
C LYS A 34 7.11 2.36 5.72
N ASP A 35 5.94 2.99 5.75
CA ASP A 35 5.79 4.44 5.63
C ASP A 35 6.45 5.16 6.82
N HIS A 36 6.20 4.70 8.04
CA HIS A 36 6.84 5.25 9.24
C HIS A 36 8.37 5.11 9.21
N LEU A 37 8.89 3.95 8.82
CA LEU A 37 10.33 3.74 8.68
C LEU A 37 10.93 4.67 7.61
N THR A 38 10.20 4.90 6.52
CA THR A 38 10.63 5.81 5.45
C THR A 38 10.69 7.25 5.94
N VAL A 39 9.63 7.75 6.58
CA VAL A 39 9.57 9.11 7.13
C VAL A 39 10.60 9.31 8.25
N SER A 40 10.89 8.27 9.03
CA SER A 40 11.90 8.30 10.10
C SER A 40 13.35 8.18 9.59
N GLY A 41 13.58 8.14 8.28
CA GLY A 41 14.93 8.10 7.69
C GLY A 41 15.57 6.71 7.64
N TYR A 42 14.79 5.65 7.85
CA TYR A 42 15.22 4.24 7.79
C TYR A 42 14.82 3.54 6.48
N GLY A 43 14.08 4.22 5.59
CA GLY A 43 13.59 3.63 4.34
C GLY A 43 14.70 3.16 3.38
N ASP A 44 15.92 3.68 3.52
CA ASP A 44 17.06 3.24 2.70
C ASP A 44 17.61 1.87 3.09
N LEU A 45 17.29 1.36 4.29
CA LEU A 45 17.59 0.00 4.74
C LEU A 45 16.85 -1.06 3.92
N PHE A 46 15.75 -0.71 3.26
CA PHE A 46 15.05 -1.62 2.32
C PHE A 46 15.60 -1.56 0.89
N LYS A 47 16.52 -0.62 0.61
CA LYS A 47 17.01 -0.31 -0.75
C LYS A 47 18.53 -0.38 -0.80
N ARG A 48 19.19 0.78 -0.94
CA ARG A 48 20.64 0.93 -1.14
C ARG A 48 21.48 0.44 0.04
N ASN A 49 20.96 0.48 1.26
CA ASN A 49 21.68 0.16 2.50
C ASN A 49 21.15 -1.13 3.14
N LYS A 50 20.61 -2.03 2.31
CA LYS A 50 20.12 -3.34 2.75
C LYS A 50 21.23 -4.18 3.37
N GLU A 51 22.34 -4.30 2.66
CA GLU A 51 23.48 -5.10 3.09
C GLU A 51 24.40 -4.30 4.01
N LYS A 52 25.04 -5.01 4.94
CA LYS A 52 26.05 -4.42 5.83
C LYS A 52 27.23 -3.88 4.99
N PRO A 53 27.70 -2.65 5.24
CA PRO A 53 28.92 -2.14 4.60
C PRO A 53 30.13 -3.05 4.88
N THR A 54 31.00 -3.25 3.89
CA THR A 54 32.20 -4.09 3.99
C THR A 54 33.48 -3.30 3.75
N GLY A 55 34.58 -3.72 4.39
CA GLY A 55 35.91 -3.10 4.29
C GLY A 55 36.60 -2.94 5.65
N ALA A 56 37.84 -2.47 5.65
CA ALA A 56 38.72 -2.45 6.83
C ALA A 56 39.33 -1.07 7.17
N GLY A 57 38.78 0.03 6.62
CA GLY A 57 39.24 1.40 6.91
C GLY A 57 38.46 2.07 8.05
N ALA A 58 39.03 3.10 8.68
CA ALA A 58 38.38 3.87 9.74
C ALA A 58 37.02 4.46 9.30
N GLU A 59 36.95 5.02 8.08
CA GLU A 59 35.68 5.50 7.48
C GLU A 59 34.65 4.38 7.27
N THR A 60 35.12 3.15 7.02
CA THR A 60 34.24 1.98 6.87
C THR A 60 33.68 1.55 8.21
N ILE A 61 34.48 1.59 9.28
CA ILE A 61 34.05 1.28 10.64
C ILE A 61 32.94 2.25 11.07
N GLU A 62 33.13 3.56 10.85
CA GLU A 62 32.10 4.56 11.16
C GLU A 62 30.81 4.33 10.35
N LYS A 63 30.91 3.95 9.08
CA LYS A 63 29.74 3.58 8.25
C LYS A 63 29.04 2.33 8.77
N ILE A 64 29.80 1.34 9.26
CA ILE A 64 29.26 0.11 9.87
C ILE A 64 28.52 0.45 11.16
N ASP A 65 29.09 1.26 12.04
CA ASP A 65 28.47 1.65 13.31
C ASP A 65 27.19 2.47 13.10
N ASN A 66 27.23 3.41 12.13
CA ASN A 66 26.05 4.15 11.71
C ASN A 66 24.96 3.24 11.12
N TRP A 67 25.36 2.24 10.33
CA TRP A 67 24.42 1.26 9.77
C TRP A 67 23.81 0.39 10.88
N LEU A 68 24.60 -0.11 11.82
CA LEU A 68 24.14 -0.89 12.98
C LEU A 68 23.17 -0.08 13.84
N SER A 69 23.51 1.17 14.15
CA SER A 69 22.65 2.07 14.93
C SER A 69 21.31 2.33 14.24
N LYS A 70 21.30 2.44 12.90
CA LYS A 70 20.06 2.57 12.12
C LYS A 70 19.24 1.29 12.15
N GLN A 71 19.87 0.12 11.98
CA GLN A 71 19.19 -1.18 12.07
C GLN A 71 18.58 -1.37 13.46
N GLU A 72 19.31 -1.10 14.54
CA GLU A 72 18.81 -1.22 15.91
C GLU A 72 17.56 -0.36 16.15
N ARG A 73 17.58 0.90 15.71
CA ARG A 73 16.41 1.80 15.83
C ARG A 73 15.23 1.34 15.00
N ALA A 74 15.46 0.91 13.76
CA ALA A 74 14.42 0.40 12.87
C ALA A 74 13.81 -0.90 13.41
N CYS A 75 14.64 -1.86 13.82
CA CYS A 75 14.23 -3.11 14.46
C CYS A 75 13.47 -2.84 15.76
N GLY A 76 13.94 -1.91 16.59
CA GLY A 76 13.27 -1.48 17.81
C GLY A 76 11.88 -0.90 17.55
N ALA A 77 11.74 -0.05 16.52
CA ALA A 77 10.45 0.51 16.11
C ALA A 77 9.48 -0.59 15.64
N VAL A 78 9.96 -1.54 14.85
CA VAL A 78 9.17 -2.70 14.42
C VAL A 78 8.75 -3.54 15.62
N LEU A 79 9.68 -3.97 16.47
CA LEU A 79 9.42 -4.78 17.67
C LEU A 79 8.38 -4.12 18.60
N ASN A 80 8.36 -2.78 18.69
CA ASN A 80 7.39 -2.03 19.48
C ASN A 80 5.95 -2.23 18.99
N ARG A 81 5.77 -2.44 17.68
CA ARG A 81 4.48 -2.61 17.00
C ARG A 81 4.16 -4.07 16.68
N LEU A 82 4.91 -5.02 17.24
CA LEU A 82 4.57 -6.44 17.16
C LEU A 82 3.79 -6.88 18.40
N GLY A 83 2.73 -7.68 18.19
CA GLY A 83 2.10 -8.47 19.25
C GLY A 83 3.04 -9.57 19.76
N TYR A 84 2.66 -10.24 20.84
CA TYR A 84 3.50 -11.24 21.51
C TYR A 84 4.03 -12.32 20.55
N ASN A 85 3.13 -12.93 19.77
CA ASN A 85 3.48 -14.00 18.82
C ASN A 85 4.38 -13.54 17.68
N ALA A 86 4.15 -12.33 17.16
CA ALA A 86 4.96 -11.76 16.09
C ALA A 86 6.37 -11.38 16.60
N ARG A 87 6.43 -10.84 17.83
CA ARG A 87 7.69 -10.47 18.48
C ARG A 87 8.58 -11.68 18.74
N GLU A 88 8.00 -12.78 19.21
CA GLU A 88 8.75 -14.04 19.45
C GLU A 88 9.40 -14.60 18.19
N GLN A 89 8.83 -14.36 17.01
CA GLN A 89 9.38 -14.80 15.73
C GLN A 89 10.51 -13.88 15.22
N ALA A 90 10.37 -12.58 15.46
CA ALA A 90 11.29 -11.58 14.94
C ALA A 90 12.47 -11.25 15.89
N LYS A 91 12.42 -11.68 17.16
CA LYS A 91 13.39 -11.27 18.21
C LYS A 91 14.85 -11.62 17.93
N ASN A 92 15.13 -12.63 17.10
CA ASN A 92 16.49 -13.09 16.79
C ASN A 92 16.99 -12.56 15.44
N LYS A 93 16.31 -11.57 14.84
CA LYS A 93 16.70 -10.99 13.55
C LYS A 93 17.47 -9.70 13.78
N GLU A 94 18.59 -9.55 13.10
CA GLU A 94 19.50 -8.43 13.29
C GLU A 94 19.17 -7.26 12.35
N THR A 95 18.57 -7.57 11.19
CA THR A 95 18.18 -6.55 10.21
C THR A 95 16.67 -6.40 10.10
N VAL A 96 16.23 -5.17 9.79
CA VAL A 96 14.82 -4.87 9.56
C VAL A 96 14.27 -5.68 8.39
N THR A 97 15.08 -5.93 7.37
CA THR A 97 14.68 -6.74 6.21
C THR A 97 14.42 -8.20 6.57
N GLU A 98 15.26 -8.79 7.41
CA GLU A 98 15.03 -10.17 7.90
C GLU A 98 13.81 -10.25 8.81
N MET A 99 13.56 -9.23 9.63
CA MET A 99 12.34 -9.15 10.44
C MET A 99 11.10 -9.17 9.54
N PHE A 100 11.03 -8.28 8.54
CA PHE A 100 9.90 -8.25 7.61
C PHE A 100 9.75 -9.56 6.84
N SER A 101 10.86 -10.14 6.35
CA SER A 101 10.81 -11.44 5.66
C SER A 101 10.31 -12.58 6.55
N GLU A 102 10.61 -12.57 7.85
CA GLU A 102 10.11 -13.59 8.77
C GLU A 102 8.62 -13.38 9.09
N LEU A 103 8.22 -12.13 9.31
CA LEU A 103 6.83 -11.77 9.55
C LEU A 103 5.96 -12.09 8.32
N GLU A 104 6.44 -11.80 7.12
CA GLU A 104 5.77 -12.12 5.85
C GLU A 104 5.46 -13.62 5.72
N LYS A 105 6.32 -14.51 6.20
CA LYS A 105 6.08 -15.96 6.09
C LYS A 105 4.82 -16.41 6.81
N ARG A 106 4.50 -15.76 7.94
CA ARG A 106 3.43 -16.16 8.86
C ARG A 106 2.20 -15.27 8.82
N PHE A 107 2.40 -13.96 8.71
CA PHE A 107 1.34 -12.97 8.83
C PHE A 107 0.82 -12.49 7.48
N LYS A 108 1.64 -12.56 6.41
CA LYS A 108 1.13 -12.28 5.06
C LYS A 108 -0.02 -13.26 4.79
N PRO A 109 -1.24 -12.77 4.51
CA PRO A 109 -2.35 -13.65 4.23
C PRO A 109 -2.02 -14.51 3.03
N LYS A 110 -2.13 -15.83 3.21
CA LYS A 110 -1.94 -16.81 2.14
C LYS A 110 -3.26 -17.53 1.93
N GLY A 111 -3.62 -17.71 0.66
CA GLY A 111 -4.77 -18.51 0.26
C GLY A 111 -5.90 -17.71 -0.40
N SER A 112 -6.76 -18.46 -1.07
CA SER A 112 -7.86 -17.92 -1.86
C SER A 112 -8.92 -17.20 -1.04
N ALA A 113 -9.07 -17.49 0.26
CA ALA A 113 -10.12 -16.89 1.08
C ALA A 113 -9.96 -15.37 1.25
N VAL A 114 -8.74 -14.89 1.51
CA VAL A 114 -8.48 -13.44 1.65
C VAL A 114 -8.54 -12.75 0.30
N PHE A 115 -8.04 -13.41 -0.75
CA PHE A 115 -8.24 -12.94 -2.11
C PHE A 115 -9.72 -12.80 -2.45
N GLN A 116 -10.53 -13.83 -2.19
CA GLN A 116 -11.97 -13.82 -2.47
C GLN A 116 -12.70 -12.73 -1.70
N GLU A 117 -12.32 -12.47 -0.44
CA GLU A 117 -12.93 -11.39 0.32
C GLU A 117 -12.57 -10.00 -0.22
N LEU A 118 -11.30 -9.78 -0.58
CA LEU A 118 -10.85 -8.53 -1.18
C LEU A 118 -11.46 -8.32 -2.59
N ASP A 119 -11.51 -9.38 -3.38
CA ASP A 119 -12.12 -9.37 -4.71
C ASP A 119 -13.63 -9.14 -4.63
N ARG A 120 -14.32 -9.79 -3.69
CA ARG A 120 -15.75 -9.54 -3.41
C ARG A 120 -15.98 -8.10 -2.99
N ARG A 121 -15.13 -7.54 -2.12
CA ARG A 121 -15.20 -6.13 -1.71
C ARG A 121 -15.00 -5.20 -2.89
N TYR A 122 -14.01 -5.45 -3.73
CA TYR A 122 -13.75 -4.66 -4.93
C TYR A 122 -14.95 -4.72 -5.90
N ASN A 123 -15.48 -5.91 -6.18
CA ASN A 123 -16.56 -6.11 -7.13
C ASN A 123 -17.93 -5.64 -6.62
N SER A 124 -18.18 -5.67 -5.31
CA SER A 124 -19.43 -5.18 -4.71
C SER A 124 -19.43 -3.68 -4.40
N LEU A 125 -18.28 -2.99 -4.49
CA LEU A 125 -18.20 -1.56 -4.28
C LEU A 125 -18.93 -0.80 -5.41
N THR A 126 -19.85 0.06 -5.01
CA THR A 126 -20.72 0.85 -5.87
C THR A 126 -20.94 2.24 -5.25
N LEU A 127 -21.40 3.21 -6.05
CA LEU A 127 -21.57 4.59 -5.63
C LEU A 127 -22.62 4.75 -4.52
N ASP A 128 -23.66 3.92 -4.51
CA ASP A 128 -24.71 3.87 -3.48
C ASP A 128 -24.17 3.63 -2.05
N GLN A 129 -23.03 2.94 -1.93
CA GLN A 129 -22.34 2.68 -0.67
C GLN A 129 -21.40 3.82 -0.25
N CYS A 130 -21.31 4.90 -1.04
CA CYS A 130 -20.37 5.99 -0.86
C CYS A 130 -21.10 7.33 -0.78
N SER A 131 -20.49 8.32 -0.12
CA SER A 131 -21.08 9.66 0.02
C SER A 131 -21.00 10.52 -1.24
N GLY A 132 -20.35 10.02 -2.30
CA GLY A 132 -20.18 10.70 -3.57
C GLY A 132 -19.13 10.04 -4.47
N VAL A 133 -19.04 10.53 -5.71
CA VAL A 133 -18.21 9.96 -6.79
C VAL A 133 -16.72 9.95 -6.42
N MET A 134 -16.23 11.01 -5.77
CA MET A 134 -14.83 11.09 -5.34
C MET A 134 -14.51 10.04 -4.26
N ASN A 135 -15.37 9.91 -3.25
CA ASN A 135 -15.20 8.91 -2.21
C ASN A 135 -15.29 7.48 -2.77
N PHE A 136 -16.15 7.24 -3.75
CA PHE A 136 -16.21 5.98 -4.47
C PHE A 136 -14.91 5.67 -5.21
N ALA A 137 -14.35 6.65 -5.94
CA ALA A 137 -13.08 6.47 -6.65
C ALA A 137 -11.93 6.16 -5.69
N GLU A 138 -11.86 6.85 -4.55
CA GLU A 138 -10.85 6.61 -3.51
C GLU A 138 -10.96 5.20 -2.93
N ARG A 139 -12.15 4.79 -2.49
CA ARG A 139 -12.39 3.44 -1.94
C ARG A 139 -12.11 2.34 -2.97
N LEU A 140 -12.38 2.59 -4.25
CA LEU A 140 -12.08 1.64 -5.32
C LEU A 140 -10.57 1.49 -5.54
N ARG A 141 -9.81 2.59 -5.49
CA ARG A 141 -8.34 2.57 -5.55
C ARG A 141 -7.72 1.89 -4.33
N GLU A 142 -8.29 2.10 -3.14
CA GLU A 142 -7.87 1.41 -1.92
C GLU A 142 -8.04 -0.10 -2.07
N ALA A 143 -9.22 -0.56 -2.48
CA ALA A 143 -9.49 -1.98 -2.70
C ALA A 143 -8.58 -2.60 -3.77
N GLN A 144 -8.29 -1.88 -4.87
CA GLN A 144 -7.32 -2.31 -5.88
C GLN A 144 -5.91 -2.43 -5.29
N SER A 145 -5.51 -1.47 -4.45
CA SER A 145 -4.18 -1.46 -3.83
C SER A 145 -4.01 -2.60 -2.83
N GLU A 146 -5.06 -2.93 -2.06
CA GLU A 146 -5.09 -4.09 -1.16
C GLU A 146 -4.90 -5.40 -1.93
N LEU A 147 -5.57 -5.56 -3.09
CA LEU A 147 -5.39 -6.72 -3.96
C LEU A 147 -3.96 -6.83 -4.49
N LEU A 148 -3.37 -5.72 -4.95
CA LEU A 148 -1.98 -5.70 -5.43
C LEU A 148 -0.96 -6.00 -4.33
N GLN A 149 -1.25 -5.61 -3.08
CA GLN A 149 -0.41 -5.91 -1.92
C GLN A 149 -0.46 -7.40 -1.54
N LEU A 150 -1.55 -8.10 -1.85
CA LEU A 150 -1.64 -9.54 -1.66
C LEU A 150 -0.67 -10.28 -2.59
N ASP A 151 -0.76 -10.02 -3.89
CA ASP A 151 0.12 -10.61 -4.91
C ASP A 151 0.23 -9.73 -6.16
N GLU A 152 1.40 -9.71 -6.79
CA GLU A 152 1.64 -8.92 -8.01
C GLU A 152 0.76 -9.38 -9.17
N THR A 153 0.37 -10.66 -9.22
CA THR A 153 -0.54 -11.21 -10.23
C THR A 153 -1.97 -10.67 -10.11
N CYS A 154 -2.34 -10.10 -8.95
CA CYS A 154 -3.66 -9.49 -8.73
C CYS A 154 -3.77 -8.06 -9.29
N LYS A 155 -2.79 -7.62 -10.10
CA LYS A 155 -2.79 -6.31 -10.74
C LYS A 155 -3.99 -6.16 -11.69
N ILE A 156 -4.94 -5.33 -11.29
CA ILE A 156 -6.07 -4.94 -12.14
C ILE A 156 -5.57 -3.93 -13.19
N GLY A 157 -5.79 -4.24 -14.46
CA GLY A 157 -5.43 -3.35 -15.56
C GLY A 157 -6.30 -2.08 -15.56
N ARG A 158 -5.73 -1.00 -16.11
CA ARG A 158 -6.42 0.30 -16.20
C ARG A 158 -7.78 0.22 -16.92
N PRO A 159 -7.95 -0.51 -18.04
CA PRO A 159 -9.25 -0.65 -18.68
C PRO A 159 -10.30 -1.32 -17.79
N GLN A 160 -9.89 -2.36 -17.03
CA GLN A 160 -10.77 -3.06 -16.10
C GLN A 160 -11.18 -2.16 -14.94
N PHE A 161 -10.25 -1.36 -14.42
CA PHE A 161 -10.53 -0.38 -13.37
C PHE A 161 -11.52 0.69 -13.85
N ILE A 162 -11.29 1.29 -15.03
CA ILE A 162 -12.19 2.29 -15.60
C ILE A 162 -13.58 1.68 -15.82
N ASN A 163 -13.65 0.49 -16.39
CA ASN A 163 -14.94 -0.19 -16.60
C ASN A 163 -15.67 -0.45 -15.26
N LYS A 164 -14.94 -0.88 -14.23
CA LYS A 164 -15.52 -1.07 -12.89
C LYS A 164 -16.03 0.24 -12.28
N PHE A 165 -15.28 1.34 -12.43
CA PHE A 165 -15.73 2.64 -11.97
C PHE A 165 -17.01 3.07 -12.68
N LEU A 166 -17.04 3.02 -14.01
CA LEU A 166 -18.20 3.42 -14.82
C LEU A 166 -19.45 2.60 -14.50
N THR A 167 -19.29 1.28 -14.38
CA THR A 167 -20.40 0.37 -14.00
C THR A 167 -20.86 0.54 -12.56
N GLY A 168 -20.01 1.06 -11.68
CA GLY A 168 -20.32 1.31 -10.27
C GLY A 168 -21.05 2.63 -9.99
N LEU A 169 -21.15 3.55 -10.96
CA LEU A 169 -21.83 4.85 -10.78
C LEU A 169 -23.35 4.73 -10.62
N GLY A 170 -23.95 3.62 -11.04
CA GLY A 170 -25.39 3.38 -10.92
C GLY A 170 -26.24 4.10 -11.98
N PRO A 171 -27.57 3.93 -11.92
CA PRO A 171 -28.50 4.31 -12.99
C PRO A 171 -28.60 5.83 -13.18
N GLU A 172 -28.32 6.63 -12.15
CA GLU A 172 -28.37 8.10 -12.22
C GLU A 172 -27.37 8.70 -13.22
N TYR A 173 -26.32 7.95 -13.57
CA TYR A 173 -25.28 8.37 -14.50
C TYR A 173 -25.43 7.74 -15.89
N GLU A 174 -26.53 7.05 -16.21
CA GLU A 174 -26.71 6.36 -17.52
C GLU A 174 -26.59 7.28 -18.74
N VAL A 175 -27.11 8.51 -18.65
CA VAL A 175 -27.02 9.51 -19.72
C VAL A 175 -25.56 9.91 -19.95
N PHE A 176 -24.81 10.12 -18.86
CA PHE A 176 -23.38 10.40 -18.92
C PHE A 176 -22.60 9.20 -19.48
N LEU A 177 -22.91 7.98 -19.03
CA LEU A 177 -22.27 6.76 -19.50
C LEU A 177 -22.47 6.55 -20.99
N THR A 178 -23.68 6.81 -21.50
CA THR A 178 -24.00 6.69 -22.93
C THR A 178 -23.20 7.69 -23.75
N ALA A 179 -23.14 8.96 -23.32
CA ALA A 179 -22.33 9.98 -23.98
C ALA A 179 -20.82 9.66 -23.89
N PHE A 180 -20.36 9.10 -22.77
CA PHE A 180 -18.97 8.71 -22.56
C PHE A 180 -18.57 7.55 -23.49
N TYR A 181 -19.36 6.49 -23.57
CA TYR A 181 -19.07 5.35 -24.45
C TYR A 181 -19.13 5.70 -25.94
N GLN A 182 -19.96 6.68 -26.32
CA GLN A 182 -20.03 7.18 -27.71
C GLN A 182 -18.80 8.02 -28.09
N ASN A 183 -18.24 8.79 -27.16
CA ASN A 183 -17.16 9.75 -27.43
C ASN A 183 -15.76 9.27 -27.04
N HIS A 184 -15.66 8.27 -26.15
CA HIS A 184 -14.39 7.77 -25.64
C HIS A 184 -14.30 6.26 -25.81
N ASN A 185 -13.26 5.83 -26.55
CA ASN A 185 -12.94 4.41 -26.68
C ASN A 185 -11.98 4.01 -25.54
N PRO A 186 -12.43 3.25 -24.53
CA PRO A 186 -11.62 2.92 -23.36
C PRO A 186 -10.38 2.07 -23.69
N PHE A 187 -10.33 1.48 -24.91
CA PHE A 187 -9.22 0.68 -25.39
C PHE A 187 -8.09 1.48 -26.08
N LEU A 188 -8.32 2.74 -26.48
CA LEU A 188 -7.40 3.49 -27.34
C LEU A 188 -6.38 4.38 -26.61
N GLN A 189 -6.49 4.61 -25.30
CA GLN A 189 -5.49 5.39 -24.56
C GLN A 189 -4.19 4.62 -24.24
N ALA A 190 -4.14 3.31 -24.49
CA ALA A 190 -2.93 2.51 -24.30
C ALA A 190 -2.02 2.47 -25.55
N ALA A 191 -2.51 2.90 -26.72
CA ALA A 191 -1.86 2.60 -28.01
C ALA A 191 -1.24 3.80 -28.74
N VAL A 192 -1.25 5.02 -28.18
CA VAL A 192 -0.65 6.18 -28.85
C VAL A 192 0.58 6.68 -28.08
N ARG A 193 1.73 6.06 -28.36
CA ARG A 193 3.05 6.71 -28.20
C ARG A 193 3.37 7.47 -29.48
N VAL A 194 3.00 8.75 -29.56
CA VAL A 194 3.67 9.74 -30.44
C VAL A 194 3.64 11.10 -29.70
N PRO A 195 4.74 11.88 -29.67
CA PRO A 195 4.92 12.96 -28.72
C PRO A 195 4.31 14.26 -29.23
N LEU A 196 3.36 14.81 -28.48
CA LEU A 196 3.06 16.23 -28.43
C LEU A 196 2.57 16.53 -27.02
N ALA A 197 3.51 16.97 -26.18
CA ALA A 197 3.19 17.66 -24.93
C ALA A 197 2.96 19.15 -25.24
N PRO A 198 2.46 19.98 -24.31
CA PRO A 198 1.85 19.67 -23.00
C PRO A 198 0.48 20.40 -22.82
N GLN A 199 -0.33 19.98 -21.84
CA GLN A 199 -1.03 20.88 -20.87
C GLN A 199 -2.31 20.32 -20.21
N LEU A 200 -2.83 19.14 -20.57
CA LEU A 200 -4.08 18.65 -19.96
C LEU A 200 -3.97 17.39 -19.07
N LEU A 201 -2.75 16.98 -18.72
CA LEU A 201 -2.51 15.85 -17.79
C LEU A 201 -2.05 16.31 -16.39
N LEU A 202 -2.60 17.41 -15.88
CA LEU A 202 -2.38 17.87 -14.50
C LEU A 202 -3.67 17.86 -13.68
N LEU A 203 -4.35 16.72 -13.66
CA LEU A 203 -5.20 16.36 -12.54
C LEU A 203 -4.78 14.97 -12.07
N PRO A 204 -4.41 14.79 -10.79
CA PRO A 204 -4.01 13.49 -10.28
C PRO A 204 -5.27 12.64 -10.13
N PHE A 205 -5.45 11.68 -11.04
CA PHE A 205 -6.46 10.63 -11.00
C PHE A 205 -5.78 9.26 -10.97
#